data_AF-A0A915ECU5-F1
#
_entry.id   AF-A0A915ECU5-F1
#
_cell.length_a   1.000
_cell.length_b   1.000
_cell.length_c   1.000
_cell.angle_alpha   90.00
_cell.angle_beta   90.00
_cell.angle_gamma   90.00
#
_symmetry.space_group_name_H-M   'P 1'
#
loop_
_entity.id
_entity.type
_entity.pdbx_description
1 polymer ?
#
loop_
_entity_poly.entity_id
_entity_poly.type
_entity_poly.pdbx_seq_one_letter_code
_entity_poly.pdbx_strand_id
1 'polypeptide(L)'
;MIGHEHFEEQLLLHRDDDMLIFSSPLQLNLLRSCTHIISDGTFKYAPNGVKQIYLENYRKVPYHNWTHGWTVAHAMFVFLLRDKEFRPLEKLGLFVAAICHDLDHRGKSNSYMKSMSTPLASIYSTSVMEHHHFNQTVTILQQDGHNILKSLHSEEYKEVLGLIKYCILATDLALFFPNKAKLNAIIKKETSTGKMIHTATAKPWKVQTETVKVIFEEFYEQGDAEKINGREPIPMMDRTKANELPQMQVGFMRGICVPCYETISGVIPDAEKLKERSLYNAGKWEELAEEQKKITAEAQQQSTNDATEENGS
;
A
#
# COMPACT_ATOMS: atom_id res chain seq x y z
N MET A 1 -17.43 27.99 -2.55
CA MET A 1 -17.12 27.32 -3.82
C MET A 1 -15.62 27.37 -4.02
N ILE A 2 -14.93 26.28 -3.72
CA ILE A 2 -13.47 26.14 -3.89
C ILE A 2 -13.30 25.29 -5.15
N GLY A 3 -12.58 25.83 -6.12
CA GLY A 3 -12.49 25.34 -7.49
C GLY A 3 -11.87 23.94 -7.63
N HIS A 4 -12.34 23.24 -8.65
CA HIS A 4 -11.98 21.88 -9.05
C HIS A 4 -10.49 21.67 -9.43
N GLU A 5 -9.70 22.74 -9.52
CA GLU A 5 -8.31 22.71 -10.03
C GLU A 5 -7.25 22.39 -8.97
N HIS A 6 -7.60 22.36 -7.68
CA HIS A 6 -6.61 22.15 -6.60
C HIS A 6 -6.33 20.68 -6.25
N PHE A 7 -6.96 19.72 -6.94
CA PHE A 7 -6.82 18.29 -6.67
C PHE A 7 -5.65 17.65 -7.43
N GLU A 8 -5.24 18.22 -8.57
CA GLU A 8 -4.20 17.63 -9.42
C GLU A 8 -2.77 18.05 -9.03
N GLU A 9 -2.58 19.25 -8.46
CA GLU A 9 -1.26 19.74 -8.03
C GLU A 9 -0.69 19.00 -6.81
N GLN A 10 -1.54 18.34 -6.00
CA GLN A 10 -1.10 17.61 -4.80
C GLN A 10 -0.50 16.23 -5.09
N LEU A 11 -0.47 15.79 -6.36
CA LEU A 11 -0.04 14.45 -6.78
C LEU A 11 1.36 14.40 -7.42
N LEU A 12 2.00 15.55 -7.65
CA LEU A 12 3.32 15.61 -8.29
C LEU A 12 4.45 15.44 -7.26
N LEU A 13 4.80 14.19 -6.98
CA LEU A 13 6.11 13.84 -6.41
C LEU A 13 7.19 14.05 -7.47
N HIS A 14 7.85 15.19 -7.44
CA HIS A 14 9.11 15.38 -8.16
C HIS A 14 10.23 14.67 -7.40
N ARG A 15 10.90 13.73 -8.08
CA ARG A 15 12.19 13.18 -7.67
C ARG A 15 13.20 14.31 -7.72
N ASP A 16 13.89 14.54 -6.62
CA ASP A 16 15.35 14.70 -6.57
C ASP A 16 15.80 14.35 -5.16
N ASP A 17 17.02 13.80 -5.10
CA ASP A 17 17.64 13.19 -3.93
C ASP A 17 17.68 14.11 -2.69
N ASP A 18 17.84 13.45 -1.54
CA ASP A 18 17.88 13.98 -0.17
C ASP A 18 16.54 14.28 0.50
N MET A 19 16.24 13.49 1.54
CA MET A 19 15.47 13.91 2.71
C MET A 19 14.40 14.99 2.45
N LEU A 20 13.26 14.60 1.86
CA LEU A 20 12.02 15.36 2.03
C LEU A 20 11.49 15.17 3.47
N ILE A 21 12.29 15.63 4.42
CA ILE A 21 11.87 16.07 5.74
C ILE A 21 10.92 17.25 5.49
N PHE A 22 9.62 16.98 5.50
CA PHE A 22 8.56 17.94 5.87
C PHE A 22 8.66 19.36 5.28
N SER A 23 9.04 19.54 4.02
CA SER A 23 9.28 20.89 3.48
C SER A 23 8.04 21.55 2.89
N SER A 24 6.93 20.84 2.69
CA SER A 24 5.70 21.48 2.23
C SER A 24 4.87 21.98 3.44
N PRO A 25 4.50 23.28 3.49
CA PRO A 25 3.59 23.80 4.50
C PRO A 25 2.28 23.01 4.58
N LEU A 26 1.87 22.37 3.48
CA LEU A 26 0.70 21.52 3.39
C LEU A 26 0.85 20.21 4.19
N GLN A 27 1.99 19.54 4.16
CA GLN A 27 2.24 18.29 4.91
C GLN A 27 2.43 18.54 6.41
N LEU A 28 3.09 19.65 6.78
CA LEU A 28 3.16 20.11 8.17
C LEU A 28 1.79 20.54 8.69
N ASN A 29 0.99 21.22 7.86
CA ASN A 29 -0.40 21.52 8.18
C ASN A 29 -1.24 20.26 8.22
N LEU A 30 -0.95 19.22 7.43
CA LEU A 30 -1.63 17.92 7.51
C LEU A 30 -1.31 17.21 8.82
N LEU A 31 -0.04 17.15 9.23
CA LEU A 31 0.34 16.62 10.53
C LEU A 31 -0.29 17.44 11.66
N ARG A 32 -0.28 18.77 11.55
CA ARG A 32 -0.95 19.68 12.50
C ARG A 32 -2.47 19.53 12.48
N SER A 33 -3.07 19.27 11.34
CA SER A 33 -4.49 19.03 11.15
C SER A 33 -4.89 17.64 11.59
N CYS A 34 -4.04 16.61 11.45
CA CYS A 34 -4.18 15.34 12.14
C CYS A 34 -4.17 15.60 13.63
N THR A 35 -3.23 16.42 14.14
CA THR A 35 -3.22 16.79 15.56
C THR A 35 -4.41 17.67 15.97
N HIS A 36 -5.08 18.36 15.03
CA HIS A 36 -6.28 19.15 15.28
C HIS A 36 -7.61 18.38 15.12
N ILE A 37 -7.70 17.38 14.24
CA ILE A 37 -8.77 16.35 14.25
C ILE A 37 -8.72 15.58 15.57
N ILE A 38 -7.53 15.49 16.14
CA ILE A 38 -7.21 14.94 17.45
C ILE A 38 -7.40 16.00 18.58
N SER A 39 -7.72 17.26 18.26
CA SER A 39 -7.84 18.40 19.21
C SER A 39 -9.24 19.02 19.36
N ASP A 40 -10.33 18.29 19.17
CA ASP A 40 -11.60 18.66 19.83
C ASP A 40 -11.56 18.32 21.34
N GLY A 41 -10.42 18.63 21.98
CA GLY A 41 -10.26 18.69 23.44
C GLY A 41 -9.56 17.52 24.14
N THR A 42 -9.20 16.41 23.49
CA THR A 42 -8.79 15.18 24.21
C THR A 42 -7.36 14.66 23.99
N PHE A 43 -6.49 15.36 23.26
CA PHE A 43 -5.16 14.81 22.98
C PHE A 43 -4.03 15.85 22.94
N LYS A 44 -2.97 15.57 23.70
CA LYS A 44 -1.75 16.38 23.73
C LYS A 44 -0.71 15.74 22.80
N TYR A 45 -0.31 16.49 21.78
CA TYR A 45 0.74 16.14 20.80
C TYR A 45 1.97 15.47 21.43
N ALA A 46 2.38 14.32 20.89
CA ALA A 46 3.62 13.63 21.24
C ALA A 46 4.60 13.69 20.04
N PRO A 47 5.39 14.78 19.90
CA PRO A 47 6.26 15.00 18.74
C PRO A 47 7.28 13.87 18.51
N ASN A 48 7.75 13.25 19.59
CA ASN A 48 8.76 12.20 19.53
C ASN A 48 8.16 10.88 19.03
N GLY A 49 6.92 10.56 19.42
CA GLY A 49 6.23 9.32 19.01
C GLY A 49 6.05 9.21 17.50
N VAL A 50 5.52 10.25 16.86
CA VAL A 50 5.34 10.26 15.41
C VAL A 50 6.71 10.20 14.71
N LYS A 51 7.69 10.99 15.17
CA LYS A 51 9.05 10.99 14.64
C LYS A 51 9.73 9.63 14.69
N GLN A 52 9.57 8.90 15.79
CA GLN A 52 10.18 7.58 15.96
C GLN A 52 9.47 6.49 15.15
N ILE A 53 8.13 6.55 15.03
CA ILE A 53 7.37 5.67 14.14
C ILE A 53 7.96 5.68 12.73
N TYR A 54 8.36 6.86 12.24
CA TYR A 54 8.78 6.98 10.84
C TYR A 54 10.28 7.03 10.55
N LEU A 55 11.11 7.66 11.39
CA LEU A 55 12.54 7.80 11.10
C LEU A 55 13.35 6.54 11.43
N GLU A 56 12.89 5.72 12.39
CA GLU A 56 13.74 4.68 12.99
C GLU A 56 13.22 3.25 12.76
N ASN A 57 11.95 3.09 12.36
CA ASN A 57 11.30 1.78 12.33
C ASN A 57 10.85 1.32 10.93
N TYR A 58 10.92 2.16 9.90
CA TYR A 58 10.83 1.71 8.51
C TYR A 58 12.22 1.37 7.96
N ARG A 59 12.36 0.20 7.34
CA ARG A 59 13.63 -0.22 6.73
C ARG A 59 13.86 0.47 5.39
N LYS A 60 15.13 0.53 5.00
CA LYS A 60 15.55 0.89 3.64
C LYS A 60 15.35 -0.31 2.71
N VAL A 61 14.13 -0.49 2.25
CA VAL A 61 13.75 -1.43 1.18
C VAL A 61 13.17 -0.62 0.00
N PRO A 62 13.16 -1.16 -1.23
CA PRO A 62 12.77 -0.36 -2.40
C PRO A 62 11.37 0.24 -2.30
N TYR A 63 10.34 -0.54 -1.92
CA TYR A 63 8.95 -0.09 -1.91
C TYR A 63 8.33 0.04 -0.51
N HIS A 64 8.35 -1.02 0.31
CA HIS A 64 7.68 -1.03 1.62
C HIS A 64 8.50 -0.28 2.70
N ASN A 65 8.78 0.98 2.42
CA ASN A 65 9.55 1.90 3.25
C ASN A 65 8.67 3.07 3.74
N TRP A 66 9.29 4.04 4.41
CA TRP A 66 8.59 5.19 4.96
C TRP A 66 7.74 5.95 3.93
N THR A 67 8.23 6.13 2.71
CA THR A 67 7.50 6.87 1.67
C THR A 67 6.19 6.17 1.33
N HIS A 68 6.17 4.84 1.28
CA HIS A 68 4.94 4.06 1.11
C HIS A 68 4.01 4.21 2.32
N GLY A 69 4.52 3.97 3.54
CA GLY A 69 3.73 4.12 4.77
C GLY A 69 3.07 5.50 4.90
N TRP A 70 3.83 6.56 4.59
CA TRP A 70 3.31 7.93 4.55
C TRP A 70 2.29 8.15 3.45
N THR A 71 2.50 7.61 2.24
CA THR A 71 1.55 7.74 1.13
C THR A 71 0.20 7.12 1.49
N VAL A 72 0.20 5.95 2.14
CA VAL A 72 -1.02 5.29 2.61
C VAL A 72 -1.70 6.09 3.73
N ALA A 73 -0.93 6.57 4.72
CA ALA A 73 -1.44 7.43 5.79
C ALA A 73 -2.05 8.74 5.27
N HIS A 74 -1.41 9.37 4.27
CA HIS A 74 -1.89 10.57 3.61
C HIS A 74 -3.21 10.31 2.87
N ALA A 75 -3.28 9.24 2.09
CA ALA A 75 -4.51 8.86 1.39
C ALA A 75 -5.65 8.59 2.38
N MET A 76 -5.35 7.89 3.49
CA MET A 76 -6.30 7.68 4.58
C MET A 76 -6.76 9.00 5.20
N PHE A 77 -5.84 9.94 5.44
CA PHE A 77 -6.21 11.24 6.00
C PHE A 77 -7.15 12.04 5.08
N VAL A 78 -6.83 12.14 3.79
CA VAL A 78 -7.67 12.83 2.80
C VAL A 78 -9.06 12.21 2.75
N PHE A 79 -9.13 10.88 2.84
CA PHE A 79 -10.37 10.16 2.94
C PHE A 79 -11.16 10.54 4.21
N LEU A 80 -10.51 10.50 5.37
CA LEU A 80 -11.14 10.78 6.67
C LEU A 80 -11.62 12.23 6.83
N LEU A 81 -11.04 13.18 6.08
CA LEU A 81 -11.50 14.56 5.99
C LEU A 81 -12.86 14.69 5.29
N ARG A 82 -13.17 13.80 4.36
CA ARG A 82 -14.43 13.79 3.61
C ARG A 82 -15.49 12.91 4.26
N ASP A 83 -15.05 11.96 5.07
CA ASP A 83 -15.92 11.08 5.83
C ASP A 83 -16.72 11.80 6.92
N LYS A 84 -17.99 11.42 7.05
CA LYS A 84 -18.94 11.90 8.07
C LYS A 84 -19.41 10.82 9.03
N GLU A 85 -19.03 9.56 8.79
CA GLU A 85 -19.66 8.39 9.43
C GLU A 85 -18.76 7.80 10.52
N PHE A 86 -17.43 7.89 10.40
CA PHE A 86 -16.51 7.38 11.42
C PHE A 86 -16.49 8.26 12.67
N ARG A 87 -16.54 7.62 13.84
CA ARG A 87 -16.34 8.27 15.13
C ARG A 87 -14.89 8.74 15.28
N PRO A 88 -14.61 9.77 16.11
CA PRO A 88 -13.25 10.28 16.31
C PRO A 88 -12.20 9.21 16.66
N LEU A 89 -12.53 8.27 17.56
CA LEU A 89 -11.63 7.16 17.93
C LEU A 89 -11.37 6.21 16.75
N GLU A 90 -12.35 6.01 15.87
CA GLU A 90 -12.20 5.18 14.67
C GLU A 90 -11.30 5.86 13.65
N LYS A 91 -11.48 7.17 13.44
CA LYS A 91 -10.60 7.97 12.57
C LYS A 91 -9.15 7.94 13.06
N LEU A 92 -8.95 8.07 14.38
CA LEU A 92 -7.63 7.95 15.00
C LEU A 92 -7.01 6.57 14.75
N GLY A 93 -7.75 5.49 15.03
CA GLY A 93 -7.24 4.13 14.84
C GLY A 93 -6.93 3.81 13.38
N LEU A 94 -7.76 4.27 12.42
CA LEU A 94 -7.53 4.11 10.99
C LEU A 94 -6.26 4.83 10.52
N PHE A 95 -6.06 6.07 10.96
CA PHE A 95 -4.86 6.84 10.60
C PHE A 95 -3.59 6.23 11.20
N VAL A 96 -3.64 5.82 12.48
CA VAL A 96 -2.50 5.16 13.15
C VAL A 96 -2.21 3.79 12.53
N ALA A 97 -3.23 3.03 12.14
CA ALA A 97 -3.01 1.78 11.40
C ALA A 97 -2.32 2.04 10.06
N ALA A 98 -2.78 3.03 9.29
CA ALA A 98 -2.25 3.33 7.96
C ALA A 98 -0.76 3.71 8.00
N ILE A 99 -0.33 4.53 8.97
CA ILE A 99 1.09 4.90 9.11
C ILE A 99 1.95 3.73 9.61
N CYS A 100 1.38 2.81 10.39
CA CYS A 100 2.13 1.72 11.02
C CYS A 100 2.08 0.38 10.29
N HIS A 101 1.28 0.25 9.23
CA HIS A 101 0.92 -1.07 8.68
C HIS A 101 2.09 -1.88 8.12
N ASP A 102 3.22 -1.24 7.77
CA ASP A 102 4.41 -1.87 7.21
C ASP A 102 5.68 -1.61 8.06
N LEU A 103 5.54 -1.33 9.36
CA LEU A 103 6.70 -1.09 10.24
C LEU A 103 7.66 -2.29 10.28
N ASP A 104 8.96 -2.04 10.12
CA ASP A 104 10.01 -3.06 10.03
C ASP A 104 9.83 -4.05 8.86
N HIS A 105 9.10 -3.67 7.79
CA HIS A 105 8.97 -4.52 6.60
C HIS A 105 10.34 -4.82 5.97
N ARG A 106 10.55 -6.09 5.60
CA ARG A 106 11.87 -6.62 5.21
C ARG A 106 12.07 -6.81 3.71
N GLY A 107 11.12 -6.31 2.92
CA GLY A 107 11.12 -6.44 1.47
C GLY A 107 10.90 -7.87 1.00
N LYS A 108 10.20 -8.69 1.80
CA LYS A 108 9.91 -10.09 1.50
C LYS A 108 8.48 -10.43 1.90
N SER A 109 7.80 -11.15 1.03
CA SER A 109 6.42 -11.61 1.21
C SER A 109 6.25 -12.60 2.36
N ASN A 110 5.01 -12.75 2.86
CA ASN A 110 4.64 -13.77 3.84
C ASN A 110 4.98 -15.20 3.37
N SER A 111 4.86 -15.50 2.07
CA SER A 111 5.23 -16.80 1.51
C SER A 111 6.74 -17.05 1.59
N TYR A 112 7.56 -16.03 1.29
CA TYR A 112 9.01 -16.10 1.46
C TYR A 112 9.39 -16.34 2.92
N MET A 113 8.78 -15.60 3.87
CA MET A 113 9.09 -15.76 5.30
C MET A 113 8.87 -17.21 5.77
N LYS A 114 7.77 -17.83 5.33
CA LYS A 114 7.45 -19.23 5.64
C LYS A 114 8.38 -20.20 4.93
N SER A 115 8.60 -20.02 3.62
CA SER A 115 9.39 -20.94 2.82
C SER A 115 10.84 -20.99 3.31
N MET A 116 11.39 -19.85 3.73
CA MET A 116 12.74 -19.71 4.28
C MET A 116 12.85 -20.00 5.77
N SER A 117 11.77 -20.44 6.43
CA SER A 117 11.74 -20.76 7.87
C SER A 117 12.33 -19.64 8.74
N THR A 118 11.99 -18.38 8.45
CA THR A 118 12.55 -17.26 9.19
C THR A 118 12.09 -17.27 10.65
N PRO A 119 12.82 -16.63 11.58
CA PRO A 119 12.40 -16.55 12.98
C PRO A 119 10.99 -15.97 13.14
N LEU A 120 10.59 -14.99 12.32
CA LEU A 120 9.24 -14.42 12.35
C LEU A 120 8.17 -15.44 11.96
N ALA A 121 8.45 -16.29 10.96
CA ALA A 121 7.53 -17.36 10.57
C ALA A 121 7.41 -18.48 11.62
N SER A 122 8.35 -18.56 12.57
CA SER A 122 8.26 -19.46 13.72
C SER A 122 7.37 -18.90 14.85
N ILE A 123 7.23 -17.57 14.91
CA ILE A 123 6.43 -16.87 15.93
C ILE A 123 4.97 -16.74 15.49
N TYR A 124 4.74 -16.49 14.20
CA TYR A 124 3.40 -16.27 13.65
C TYR A 124 3.03 -17.32 12.60
N SER A 125 1.85 -17.91 12.71
CA SER A 125 1.35 -18.92 11.76
C SER A 125 0.61 -18.33 10.55
N THR A 126 -0.02 -17.17 10.73
CA THR A 126 -0.81 -16.43 9.72
C THR A 126 -0.32 -14.99 9.66
N SER A 127 -0.48 -14.33 8.51
CA SER A 127 -0.19 -12.89 8.33
C SER A 127 1.09 -12.44 9.04
N VAL A 128 2.20 -13.14 8.72
CA VAL A 128 3.43 -13.14 9.52
C VAL A 128 3.97 -11.73 9.69
N MET A 129 4.02 -10.99 8.59
CA MET A 129 4.50 -9.62 8.57
C MET A 129 3.49 -8.67 9.21
N GLU A 130 2.19 -8.82 8.98
CA GLU A 130 1.16 -7.94 9.56
C GLU A 130 1.09 -8.07 11.09
N HIS A 131 1.25 -9.29 11.63
CA HIS A 131 1.41 -9.48 13.07
C HIS A 131 2.68 -8.81 13.61
N HIS A 132 3.78 -8.88 12.86
CA HIS A 132 5.04 -8.23 13.21
C HIS A 132 4.89 -6.70 13.20
N HIS A 133 4.28 -6.10 12.16
CA HIS A 133 4.01 -4.67 12.05
C HIS A 133 3.18 -4.15 13.24
N PHE A 134 2.14 -4.90 13.63
CA PHE A 134 1.35 -4.56 14.81
C PHE A 134 2.19 -4.64 16.11
N ASN A 135 3.03 -5.66 16.27
CA ASN A 135 3.87 -5.79 17.45
C ASN A 135 4.96 -4.69 17.51
N GLN A 136 5.50 -4.24 16.37
CA GLN A 136 6.35 -3.04 16.31
C GLN A 136 5.59 -1.80 16.76
N THR A 137 4.34 -1.64 16.31
CA THR A 137 3.46 -0.54 16.74
C THR A 137 3.30 -0.50 18.26
N VAL A 138 2.97 -1.65 18.87
CA VAL A 138 2.82 -1.77 20.33
C VAL A 138 4.14 -1.44 21.05
N THR A 139 5.26 -1.96 20.54
CA THR A 139 6.59 -1.72 21.12
C THR A 139 6.90 -0.22 21.17
N ILE A 140 6.65 0.51 20.08
CA ILE A 140 6.87 1.97 20.03
C ILE A 140 5.94 2.70 21.00
N LEU A 141 4.66 2.31 21.05
CA LEU A 141 3.69 2.91 21.98
C LEU A 141 4.02 2.66 23.46
N GLN A 142 4.84 1.65 23.78
CA GLN A 142 5.29 1.36 25.15
C GLN A 142 6.56 2.14 25.55
N GLN A 143 7.25 2.78 24.61
CA GLN A 143 8.45 3.56 24.91
C GLN A 143 8.09 4.91 25.55
N ASP A 144 8.88 5.29 26.56
CA ASP A 144 8.71 6.56 27.29
C ASP A 144 8.75 7.75 26.33
N GLY A 145 7.72 8.59 26.38
CA GLY A 145 7.60 9.78 25.51
C GLY A 145 7.06 9.52 24.09
N HIS A 146 6.84 8.27 23.70
CA HIS A 146 6.43 7.90 22.33
C HIS A 146 4.97 7.45 22.21
N ASN A 147 4.33 7.13 23.34
CA ASN A 147 2.92 6.77 23.37
C ASN A 147 2.04 7.95 22.92
N ILE A 148 1.66 7.96 21.65
CA ILE A 148 0.73 8.95 21.11
C ILE A 148 -0.63 8.81 21.80
N LEU A 149 -1.09 7.59 22.08
CA LEU A 149 -2.40 7.31 22.66
C LEU A 149 -2.50 7.55 24.19
N LYS A 150 -1.45 8.09 24.83
CA LYS A 150 -1.35 8.18 26.30
C LYS A 150 -2.43 9.00 27.00
N SER A 151 -3.11 9.90 26.29
CA SER A 151 -4.17 10.73 26.87
C SER A 151 -5.54 10.06 26.88
N LEU A 152 -5.69 8.94 26.19
CA LEU A 152 -6.94 8.16 26.16
C LEU A 152 -7.13 7.43 27.50
N HIS A 153 -8.39 7.31 27.93
CA HIS A 153 -8.72 6.46 29.07
C HIS A 153 -8.59 4.98 28.70
N SER A 154 -8.53 4.10 29.70
CA SER A 154 -8.21 2.67 29.50
C SER A 154 -9.09 1.97 28.45
N GLU A 155 -10.39 2.26 28.45
CA GLU A 155 -11.33 1.64 27.49
C GLU A 155 -11.15 2.18 26.07
N GLU A 156 -10.97 3.48 25.90
CA GLU A 156 -10.70 4.11 24.60
C GLU A 156 -9.35 3.64 24.03
N TYR A 157 -8.33 3.51 24.88
CA TYR A 157 -7.02 2.99 24.49
C TYR A 157 -7.15 1.55 23.97
N LYS A 158 -7.88 0.68 24.67
CA LYS A 158 -8.15 -0.71 24.23
C LYS A 158 -8.92 -0.73 22.91
N GLU A 159 -9.92 0.12 22.76
CA GLU A 159 -10.71 0.23 21.52
C GLU A 159 -9.81 0.60 20.34
N VAL A 160 -9.06 1.71 20.47
CA VAL A 160 -8.20 2.21 19.40
C VAL A 160 -7.09 1.20 19.07
N LEU A 161 -6.47 0.58 20.07
CA LEU A 161 -5.43 -0.44 19.84
C LEU A 161 -6.00 -1.69 19.17
N GLY A 162 -7.21 -2.11 19.55
CA GLY A 162 -7.93 -3.20 18.90
C GLY A 162 -8.25 -2.89 17.44
N LEU A 163 -8.66 -1.66 17.13
CA LEU A 163 -8.90 -1.20 15.77
C LEU A 163 -7.62 -1.16 14.94
N ILE A 164 -6.52 -0.65 15.51
CA ILE A 164 -5.21 -0.64 14.86
C ILE A 164 -4.80 -2.07 14.48
N LYS A 165 -4.89 -3.01 15.43
CA LYS A 165 -4.59 -4.43 15.18
C LYS A 165 -5.42 -4.98 14.03
N TYR A 166 -6.73 -4.76 14.07
CA TYR A 166 -7.64 -5.25 13.05
C TYR A 166 -7.29 -4.70 11.67
N CYS A 167 -7.03 -3.40 11.57
CA CYS A 167 -6.73 -2.75 10.29
C CYS A 167 -5.38 -3.20 9.72
N ILE A 168 -4.33 -3.33 10.54
CA ILE A 168 -3.03 -3.82 10.09
C ILE A 168 -3.14 -5.28 9.62
N LEU A 169 -3.81 -6.15 10.37
CA LEU A 169 -3.99 -7.54 9.90
C LEU A 169 -4.80 -7.61 8.60
N ALA A 170 -5.75 -6.70 8.40
CA ALA A 170 -6.55 -6.64 7.17
C ALA A 170 -5.75 -6.21 5.93
N THR A 171 -4.51 -5.73 6.06
CA THR A 171 -3.65 -5.41 4.91
C THR A 171 -2.99 -6.64 4.29
N ASP A 172 -3.06 -7.82 4.94
CA ASP A 172 -2.63 -9.08 4.33
C ASP A 172 -3.47 -9.34 3.07
N LEU A 173 -2.81 -9.33 1.91
CA LEU A 173 -3.47 -9.49 0.62
C LEU A 173 -4.19 -10.85 0.50
N ALA A 174 -3.77 -11.88 1.25
CA ALA A 174 -4.47 -13.16 1.30
C ALA A 174 -5.89 -13.03 1.90
N LEU A 175 -6.15 -12.00 2.70
CA LEU A 175 -7.46 -11.71 3.28
C LEU A 175 -8.34 -10.82 2.40
N PHE A 176 -7.83 -10.32 1.27
CA PHE A 176 -8.56 -9.41 0.39
C PHE A 176 -9.91 -9.95 -0.07
N PHE A 177 -9.94 -11.13 -0.71
CA PHE A 177 -11.20 -11.71 -1.21
C PHE A 177 -12.19 -12.08 -0.09
N PRO A 178 -11.76 -12.74 1.01
CA PRO A 178 -12.64 -12.96 2.17
C PRO A 178 -13.22 -11.66 2.74
N ASN A 179 -12.41 -10.61 2.88
CA ASN A 179 -12.87 -9.33 3.40
C ASN A 179 -13.82 -8.62 2.44
N LYS A 180 -13.52 -8.63 1.14
CA LYS A 180 -14.41 -8.10 0.10
C LYS A 180 -15.77 -8.80 0.10
N ALA A 181 -15.80 -10.13 0.26
CA ALA A 181 -17.05 -10.89 0.33
C ALA A 181 -17.89 -10.50 1.55
N LYS A 182 -17.27 -10.36 2.73
CA LYS A 182 -17.94 -9.88 3.94
C LYS A 182 -18.49 -8.47 3.75
N LEU A 183 -17.69 -7.58 3.17
CA LEU A 183 -18.07 -6.20 2.88
C LEU A 183 -19.28 -6.12 1.96
N ASN A 184 -19.27 -6.87 0.86
CA ASN A 184 -20.40 -6.97 -0.06
C ASN A 184 -21.66 -7.50 0.63
N ALA A 185 -21.54 -8.41 1.60
CA ALA A 185 -22.67 -8.91 2.37
C ALA A 185 -23.25 -7.85 3.32
N ILE A 186 -22.39 -6.99 3.90
CA ILE A 186 -22.82 -5.86 4.74
C ILE A 186 -23.53 -4.80 3.88
N ILE A 187 -22.93 -4.38 2.77
CA ILE A 187 -23.51 -3.40 1.83
C ILE A 187 -24.89 -3.85 1.31
N LYS A 188 -25.08 -5.16 1.11
CA LYS A 188 -26.38 -5.71 0.69
C LYS A 188 -27.44 -5.73 1.80
N LYS A 189 -27.03 -5.73 3.08
CA LYS A 189 -27.92 -5.84 4.25
C LYS A 189 -28.24 -4.49 4.88
N GLU A 190 -27.33 -3.53 4.81
CA GLU A 190 -27.49 -2.18 5.34
C GLU A 190 -27.15 -1.15 4.25
N THR A 191 -27.94 -0.09 4.14
CA THR A 191 -27.69 1.05 3.25
C THR A 191 -26.53 1.96 3.70
N SER A 192 -25.61 1.51 4.56
CA SER A 192 -24.53 2.36 5.09
C SER A 192 -23.20 1.64 5.38
N THR A 193 -22.15 2.27 4.83
CA THR A 193 -20.73 2.34 5.25
C THR A 193 -19.96 1.07 5.61
N GLY A 194 -19.59 0.36 4.54
CA GLY A 194 -18.53 -0.66 4.56
C GLY A 194 -17.12 -0.11 4.80
N LYS A 195 -16.40 -0.67 5.78
CA LYS A 195 -15.02 -0.32 6.16
C LYS A 195 -14.00 -1.18 5.40
N MET A 196 -13.35 -0.62 4.38
CA MET A 196 -12.05 -1.10 3.88
C MET A 196 -11.43 -0.05 2.96
N ILE A 197 -10.16 0.29 3.15
CA ILE A 197 -9.45 1.24 2.29
C ILE A 197 -8.09 0.68 1.94
N HIS A 198 -7.93 0.30 0.68
CA HIS A 198 -6.64 0.05 0.05
C HIS A 198 -6.58 0.99 -1.16
N THR A 199 -5.89 2.13 -1.03
CA THR A 199 -5.98 3.25 -1.99
C THR A 199 -4.75 3.45 -2.87
N ALA A 200 -3.84 2.47 -2.94
CA ALA A 200 -2.51 2.72 -3.50
C ALA A 200 -2.43 2.88 -5.04
N THR A 201 -3.44 2.50 -5.83
CA THR A 201 -3.28 2.32 -7.29
C THR A 201 -4.01 3.32 -8.20
N ALA A 202 -4.78 4.24 -7.63
CA ALA A 202 -5.44 5.33 -8.35
C ALA A 202 -4.54 6.59 -8.48
N LYS A 203 -3.26 6.42 -8.81
CA LYS A 203 -2.31 7.52 -9.01
C LYS A 203 -2.30 8.00 -10.46
N PRO A 204 -1.88 9.25 -10.76
CA PRO A 204 -1.61 9.67 -12.14
C PRO A 204 -0.63 8.72 -12.82
N TRP A 205 -0.77 8.51 -14.13
CA TRP A 205 -0.04 7.48 -14.87
C TRP A 205 1.47 7.50 -14.65
N LYS A 206 2.10 8.68 -14.73
CA LYS A 206 3.55 8.83 -14.51
C LYS A 206 3.97 8.36 -13.11
N VAL A 207 3.17 8.66 -12.09
CA VAL A 207 3.46 8.23 -10.71
C VAL A 207 3.17 6.74 -10.56
N GLN A 208 2.11 6.23 -11.19
CA GLN A 208 1.75 4.82 -11.20
C GLN A 208 2.88 3.96 -11.78
N THR A 209 3.40 4.32 -12.96
CA THR A 209 4.46 3.55 -13.61
C THR A 209 5.76 3.55 -12.81
N GLU A 210 6.15 4.69 -12.25
CA GLU A 210 7.32 4.76 -11.38
C GLU A 210 7.13 3.96 -10.08
N THR A 211 5.94 4.02 -9.48
CA THR A 211 5.60 3.20 -8.31
C THR A 211 5.73 1.70 -8.64
N VAL A 212 5.20 1.27 -9.78
CA VAL A 212 5.29 -0.14 -10.21
C VAL A 212 6.73 -0.58 -10.42
N LYS A 213 7.58 0.25 -11.02
CA LYS A 213 9.01 -0.08 -11.17
C LYS A 213 9.68 -0.33 -9.82
N VAL A 214 9.41 0.52 -8.83
CA VAL A 214 9.95 0.38 -7.47
C VAL A 214 9.43 -0.88 -6.77
N ILE A 215 8.14 -1.21 -6.95
CA ILE A 215 7.56 -2.48 -6.45
C ILE A 215 8.29 -3.68 -7.06
N PHE A 216 8.49 -3.68 -8.38
CA PHE A 216 9.16 -4.79 -9.05
C PHE A 216 10.63 -4.91 -8.66
N GLU A 217 11.33 -3.81 -8.37
CA GLU A 217 12.70 -3.92 -7.84
C GLU A 217 12.73 -4.70 -6.52
N GLU A 218 11.79 -4.44 -5.61
CA GLU A 218 11.70 -5.20 -4.36
C GLU A 218 11.34 -6.69 -4.60
N PHE A 219 10.47 -6.96 -5.58
CA PHE A 219 10.14 -8.32 -5.99
C PHE A 219 11.36 -9.05 -6.57
N TYR A 220 12.15 -8.36 -7.38
CA TYR A 220 13.37 -8.92 -7.95
C TYR A 220 14.45 -9.17 -6.89
N GLU A 221 14.59 -8.27 -5.90
CA GLU A 221 15.45 -8.53 -4.75
C GLU A 221 14.99 -9.77 -3.95
N GLN A 222 13.69 -10.05 -3.88
CA GLN A 222 13.19 -11.31 -3.33
C GLN A 222 13.59 -12.49 -4.21
N GLY A 223 13.32 -12.44 -5.51
CA GLY A 223 13.60 -13.55 -6.40
C GLY A 223 15.08 -13.89 -6.51
N ASP A 224 15.97 -12.90 -6.46
CA ASP A 224 17.42 -13.14 -6.40
C ASP A 224 17.82 -13.86 -5.11
N ALA A 225 17.25 -13.45 -3.97
CA ALA A 225 17.48 -14.14 -2.71
C ALA A 225 16.95 -15.57 -2.74
N GLU A 226 15.81 -15.83 -3.40
CA GLU A 226 15.29 -17.18 -3.63
C GLU A 226 16.27 -18.02 -4.47
N LYS A 227 16.78 -17.47 -5.59
CA LYS A 227 17.77 -18.13 -6.47
C LYS A 227 19.05 -18.49 -5.73
N ILE A 228 19.59 -17.57 -4.93
CA ILE A 228 20.80 -17.81 -4.11
C ILE A 228 20.59 -19.00 -3.16
N ASN A 229 19.37 -19.20 -2.67
CA ASN A 229 19.01 -20.30 -1.78
C ASN A 229 18.52 -21.56 -2.52
N GLY A 230 18.78 -21.66 -3.82
CA GLY A 230 18.41 -22.81 -4.64
C GLY A 230 16.90 -22.95 -4.89
N ARG A 231 16.15 -21.86 -4.80
CA ARG A 231 14.71 -21.83 -5.10
C ARG A 231 14.45 -21.11 -6.42
N GLU A 232 13.48 -21.61 -7.17
CA GLU A 232 13.01 -20.93 -8.37
C GLU A 232 11.96 -19.88 -7.98
N PRO A 233 12.18 -18.59 -8.29
CA PRO A 233 11.21 -17.55 -8.02
C PRO A 233 10.00 -17.67 -8.96
N ILE A 234 8.84 -17.23 -8.47
CA ILE A 234 7.66 -17.08 -9.33
C ILE A 234 7.93 -16.01 -10.40
N PRO A 235 7.23 -16.04 -11.55
CA PRO A 235 7.49 -15.10 -12.65
C PRO A 235 7.53 -13.62 -12.26
N MET A 236 6.65 -13.21 -11.35
CA MET A 236 6.58 -11.82 -10.86
C MET A 236 7.82 -11.38 -10.05
N MET A 237 8.55 -12.33 -9.48
CA MET A 237 9.76 -12.10 -8.69
C MET A 237 11.03 -12.33 -9.54
N ASP A 238 10.91 -12.78 -10.79
CA ASP A 238 12.06 -13.07 -11.65
C ASP A 238 12.35 -11.90 -12.61
N ARG A 239 13.46 -11.19 -12.37
CA ARG A 239 13.90 -10.08 -13.24
C ARG A 239 14.17 -10.47 -14.69
N THR A 240 14.39 -11.76 -14.99
CA THR A 240 14.53 -12.25 -16.37
C THR A 240 13.20 -12.27 -17.14
N LYS A 241 12.07 -12.18 -16.43
CA LYS A 241 10.71 -12.11 -16.98
C LYS A 241 10.14 -10.68 -16.91
N ALA A 242 10.99 -9.66 -16.86
CA ALA A 242 10.57 -8.27 -16.79
C ALA A 242 9.68 -7.84 -17.97
N ASN A 243 9.80 -8.51 -19.12
CA ASN A 243 8.90 -8.32 -20.26
C ASN A 243 7.44 -8.75 -19.97
N GLU A 244 7.17 -9.60 -18.98
CA GLU A 244 5.82 -9.98 -18.60
C GLU A 244 5.14 -8.95 -17.67
N LEU A 245 5.90 -7.97 -17.14
CA LEU A 245 5.43 -6.98 -16.17
C LEU A 245 4.13 -6.28 -16.60
N PRO A 246 3.98 -5.77 -17.84
CA PRO A 246 2.75 -5.10 -18.24
C PRO A 246 1.51 -6.01 -18.10
N GLN A 247 1.61 -7.27 -18.55
CA GLN A 247 0.52 -8.22 -18.47
C GLN A 247 0.20 -8.60 -17.01
N MET A 248 1.21 -8.69 -16.14
CA MET A 248 1.02 -8.89 -14.71
C MET A 248 0.28 -7.70 -14.07
N GLN A 249 0.61 -6.47 -14.48
CA GLN A 249 -0.09 -5.27 -14.00
C GLN A 249 -1.55 -5.22 -14.46
N VAL A 250 -1.87 -5.63 -15.69
CA VAL A 250 -3.26 -5.79 -16.13
C VAL A 250 -4.02 -6.74 -15.20
N GLY A 251 -3.43 -7.91 -14.90
CA GLY A 251 -4.02 -8.89 -14.00
C GLY A 251 -4.26 -8.34 -12.60
N PHE A 252 -3.26 -7.66 -12.01
CA PHE A 252 -3.38 -7.04 -10.70
C PHE A 252 -4.44 -5.93 -10.66
N MET A 253 -4.42 -5.03 -11.64
CA MET A 253 -5.35 -3.90 -11.71
C MET A 253 -6.80 -4.37 -11.91
N ARG A 254 -7.05 -5.29 -12.84
CA ARG A 254 -8.40 -5.81 -13.13
C ARG A 254 -8.89 -6.80 -12.07
N GLY A 255 -8.01 -7.60 -11.50
CA GLY A 255 -8.36 -8.65 -10.54
C GLY A 255 -8.51 -8.16 -9.10
N ILE A 256 -7.78 -7.11 -8.72
CA ILE A 256 -7.72 -6.63 -7.32
C ILE A 256 -8.12 -5.16 -7.22
N CYS A 257 -7.43 -4.28 -7.93
CA CYS A 257 -7.58 -2.83 -7.71
C CYS A 257 -8.95 -2.29 -8.13
N VAL A 258 -9.38 -2.56 -9.36
CA VAL A 258 -10.67 -2.10 -9.90
C VAL A 258 -11.83 -2.65 -9.05
N PRO A 259 -11.90 -3.97 -8.74
CA PRO A 259 -12.95 -4.50 -7.87
C PRO A 259 -12.94 -3.89 -6.46
N CYS A 260 -11.77 -3.48 -5.95
CA CYS A 260 -11.67 -2.77 -4.68
C CYS A 260 -12.34 -1.39 -4.78
N TYR A 261 -11.96 -0.58 -5.77
CA TYR A 261 -12.53 0.76 -5.95
C TYR A 261 -14.01 0.74 -6.33
N GLU A 262 -14.49 -0.27 -7.07
CA GLU A 262 -15.91 -0.48 -7.31
C GLU A 262 -16.69 -0.71 -6.01
N THR A 263 -16.11 -1.48 -5.09
CA THR A 263 -16.75 -1.73 -3.80
C THR A 263 -16.74 -0.47 -2.94
N ILE A 264 -15.64 0.28 -2.95
CA ILE A 264 -15.52 1.55 -2.20
C ILE A 264 -16.44 2.61 -2.79
N SER A 265 -16.52 2.77 -4.11
CA SER A 265 -17.35 3.81 -4.74
C SER A 265 -18.85 3.54 -4.59
N GLY A 266 -19.24 2.26 -4.48
CA GLY A 266 -20.61 1.87 -4.11
C GLY A 266 -21.01 2.29 -2.69
N VAL A 267 -20.04 2.55 -1.80
CA VAL A 267 -20.27 3.04 -0.44
C VAL A 267 -20.04 4.54 -0.34
N ILE A 268 -19.08 5.06 -1.11
CA ILE A 268 -18.54 6.42 -0.99
C ILE A 268 -18.49 7.00 -2.39
N PRO A 269 -19.55 7.73 -2.82
CA PRO A 269 -19.65 8.24 -4.19
C PRO A 269 -18.45 9.07 -4.64
N ASP A 270 -17.83 9.82 -3.71
CA ASP A 270 -16.62 10.63 -3.98
C ASP A 270 -15.41 9.78 -4.43
N ALA A 271 -15.40 8.47 -4.16
CA ALA A 271 -14.36 7.55 -4.57
C ALA A 271 -14.50 7.06 -6.04
N GLU A 272 -15.56 7.43 -6.77
CA GLU A 272 -15.74 7.03 -8.17
C GLU A 272 -14.56 7.50 -9.04
N LYS A 273 -13.99 8.68 -8.77
CA LYS A 273 -12.79 9.17 -9.46
C LYS A 273 -11.57 8.24 -9.29
N LEU A 274 -11.48 7.55 -8.15
CA LEU A 274 -10.39 6.58 -7.91
C LEU A 274 -10.59 5.33 -8.76
N LYS A 275 -11.84 4.87 -8.89
CA LYS A 275 -12.21 3.77 -9.80
C LYS A 275 -11.92 4.14 -11.25
N GLU A 276 -12.37 5.31 -11.71
CA GLU A 276 -12.10 5.81 -13.08
C GLU A 276 -10.60 5.86 -13.36
N ARG A 277 -9.81 6.39 -12.42
CA ARG A 277 -8.34 6.42 -12.56
C ARG A 277 -7.73 5.02 -12.60
N SER A 278 -8.23 4.09 -11.79
CA SER A 278 -7.77 2.69 -11.78
C SER A 278 -8.08 1.99 -13.11
N LEU A 279 -9.28 2.22 -13.67
CA LEU A 279 -9.68 1.72 -15.00
C LEU A 279 -8.80 2.31 -16.11
N TYR A 280 -8.54 3.62 -16.06
CA TYR A 280 -7.65 4.29 -17.00
C TYR A 280 -6.23 3.69 -16.96
N ASN A 281 -5.65 3.53 -15.77
CA ASN A 281 -4.34 2.93 -15.60
C ASN A 281 -4.31 1.47 -16.09
N ALA A 282 -5.39 0.70 -15.87
CA ALA A 282 -5.51 -0.66 -16.39
C ALA A 282 -5.46 -0.68 -17.93
N GLY A 283 -6.17 0.23 -18.59
CA GLY A 283 -6.13 0.39 -20.05
C GLY A 283 -4.73 0.75 -20.57
N LYS A 284 -4.02 1.66 -19.89
CA LYS A 284 -2.62 1.98 -20.24
C LYS A 284 -1.68 0.79 -20.11
N TRP A 285 -1.87 -0.08 -19.11
CA TRP A 285 -1.11 -1.32 -18.99
C TRP A 285 -1.49 -2.35 -20.05
N GLU A 286 -2.76 -2.40 -20.47
CA GLU A 286 -3.22 -3.25 -21.58
C GLU A 286 -2.56 -2.87 -22.90
N GLU A 287 -2.46 -1.56 -23.20
CA GLU A 287 -1.74 -1.05 -24.36
C GLU A 287 -0.26 -1.51 -24.35
N LEU A 288 0.44 -1.35 -23.22
CA LEU A 288 1.83 -1.79 -23.07
C LEU A 288 1.99 -3.31 -23.16
N ALA A 289 1.04 -4.07 -22.62
CA ALA A 289 1.06 -5.53 -22.70
C ALA A 289 0.90 -6.02 -24.15
N GLU A 290 0.05 -5.35 -24.93
CA GLU A 290 -0.14 -5.67 -26.34
C GLU A 290 1.08 -5.30 -27.19
N GLU A 291 1.69 -4.13 -26.94
CA GLU A 291 2.94 -3.73 -27.58
C GLU A 291 4.06 -4.75 -27.31
N GLN A 292 4.21 -5.17 -26.05
CA GLN A 292 5.23 -6.15 -25.67
C GLN A 292 5.00 -7.52 -26.30
N LYS A 293 3.74 -7.94 -26.49
CA LYS A 293 3.41 -9.19 -27.21
C LYS A 293 3.85 -9.12 -28.67
N LYS A 294 3.62 -7.99 -29.35
CA LYS A 294 4.06 -7.78 -30.74
C LYS A 294 5.57 -7.84 -30.88
N ILE A 295 6.31 -7.14 -30.02
CA ILE A 295 7.78 -7.16 -29.99
C ILE A 295 8.29 -8.59 -29.79
N THR A 296 7.67 -9.35 -28.89
CA THR A 296 8.07 -10.75 -28.61
C THR A 296 7.79 -11.65 -29.82
N ALA A 297 6.66 -11.48 -30.50
CA ALA A 297 6.31 -12.26 -31.68
C ALA A 297 7.24 -11.95 -32.87
N GLU A 298 7.58 -10.67 -33.08
CA GLU A 298 8.53 -10.24 -34.11
C GLU A 298 9.93 -10.82 -33.87
N ALA A 299 10.43 -10.77 -32.63
CA ALA A 299 11.71 -11.36 -32.26
C ALA A 299 11.76 -12.89 -32.49
N GLN A 300 10.65 -13.59 -32.18
CA GLN A 300 10.54 -15.03 -32.43
C GLN A 300 10.55 -15.35 -33.92
N GLN A 301 9.81 -14.59 -34.74
CA GLN A 301 9.82 -14.75 -36.20
C GLN A 301 11.21 -14.53 -36.79
N GLN A 302 11.92 -13.48 -36.34
CA GLN A 302 13.27 -13.18 -36.81
C GLN A 302 14.26 -14.30 -36.43
N SER A 303 14.24 -14.79 -35.19
CA SER A 303 15.09 -15.92 -34.76
C SER A 303 14.81 -17.21 -35.53
N THR A 304 13.57 -17.42 -35.96
CA THR A 304 13.19 -18.60 -36.76
C THR A 304 13.73 -18.50 -38.18
N ASN A 305 13.67 -17.30 -38.77
CA ASN A 305 14.20 -17.05 -40.12
C ASN A 305 15.74 -17.19 -40.15
N ASP A 306 16.45 -16.65 -39.17
CA ASP A 306 17.92 -16.75 -39.07
C ASP A 306 18.36 -18.22 -38.90
N ALA A 307 17.65 -19.01 -38.09
CA ALA A 307 17.95 -20.44 -37.90
C ALA A 307 17.66 -21.29 -39.15
N THR A 308 16.74 -20.87 -40.03
CA THR A 308 16.49 -21.54 -41.32
C THR A 308 17.54 -21.19 -42.37
N GLU A 309 18.15 -20.00 -42.32
CA GLU A 309 19.24 -19.61 -43.23
C GLU A 309 20.57 -20.29 -42.87
N GLU A 310 20.89 -20.47 -41.58
CA GLU A 310 22.11 -21.17 -41.13
C GLU A 310 22.09 -22.68 -41.41
N ASN A 311 20.93 -23.34 -41.39
CA ASN A 311 20.81 -24.77 -41.71
C ASN A 311 20.68 -25.05 -43.23
N GLY A 312 20.62 -24.00 -44.05
CA GLY A 312 20.50 -24.07 -45.51
C GLY A 312 21.79 -23.82 -46.28
N SER A 313 22.91 -23.55 -45.59
CA SER A 313 24.26 -23.38 -46.16
C SER A 313 25.17 -24.57 -45.82
#